data_AF-A0AAU7JFK1-F1
#
_entry.id   AF-A0AAU7JFK1-F1
#
_cell.length_a   1.000
_cell.length_b   1.000
_cell.length_c   1.000
_cell.angle_alpha   90.00
_cell.angle_beta   90.00
_cell.angle_gamma   90.00
#
_symmetry.space_group_name_H-M   'P 1'
#
loop_
_entity.id
_entity.type
_entity.pdbx_description
1 polymer ?
#
loop_
_entity_poly.entity_id
_entity_poly.type
_entity_poly.pdbx_seq_one_letter_code
_entity_poly.pdbx_strand_id
1 'polypeptide(L)'
;MSNSDVVRSLYRAIQFRDPPAGELADYVARLDSGQLTATAAQLAILRAPYTVNFVAPVVREYQAAFGRVPDLGGLDFWADSTGAGYVDVLELAKLFVSSAEFQTRYGAGTDVNKAFLVSLYTNVLGRGPDEAGLAYWLGSGQSQAQVLNYFAQSAEFTAQASSHIEAYLTLSAAGKPPLSGSLLALEPAPTPGLTFALTTGLDSLVGTAGVDTFTATGGPGATFTSFDSVDGADGSSDVLFVMSPAALALPGQVTVKNVEIAKLAAAGAIKADLSTWVGLRDVSIDQSASDTVAITTGANATSVSLSGGKGVTIADAGPSATDALARVSLEGVSGSVTLSSDRLTAISLVNSPAVVTINNATAGHALQIELSGSNPTVTDVAAETVNFVTSAGSNAASQLSVKLVDPAVKTIKVTGDVGIKLDFSASELKVFDASGLTKGTNIVKFSGANAATIFGGAGQDFFSGFGSGNNVDGGAGNDVLESGYYGDTLVGGEGNDDILINRGLHTVSGGPGADRFYVMEPAYFKQFSTITDASSGDRVCFDIITTFQSTEIVLSKYTFLLSTALDAVTEGNATNKLSWFRFQGSTYVVQDRSAANGFDSALDRVIALTGSIDLSKAGFFNGEIILA
;
A
#
# COMPACT_ATOMS: atom_id res chain seq x y z
N MET A 1 -28.75 31.33 -7.90
CA MET A 1 -30.08 30.74 -7.62
C MET A 1 -30.71 31.54 -6.50
N SER A 2 -32.02 31.78 -6.53
CA SER A 2 -32.70 32.35 -5.36
C SER A 2 -32.80 31.31 -4.24
N ASN A 3 -32.96 31.73 -2.97
CA ASN A 3 -33.21 30.79 -1.87
C ASN A 3 -34.46 29.93 -2.10
N SER A 4 -35.44 30.47 -2.83
CA SER A 4 -36.64 29.74 -3.26
C SER A 4 -36.33 28.60 -4.25
N ASP A 5 -35.38 28.81 -5.16
CA ASP A 5 -34.93 27.76 -6.10
C ASP A 5 -34.13 26.68 -5.37
N VAL A 6 -33.29 27.08 -4.40
CA VAL A 6 -32.51 26.15 -3.57
C VAL A 6 -33.43 25.20 -2.80
N VAL A 7 -34.42 25.73 -2.09
CA VAL A 7 -35.35 24.90 -1.31
C VAL A 7 -36.15 23.95 -2.21
N ARG A 8 -36.69 24.42 -3.35
CA ARG A 8 -37.40 23.54 -4.29
C ARG A 8 -36.50 22.44 -4.85
N SER A 9 -35.26 22.76 -5.18
CA SER A 9 -34.29 21.78 -5.66
C SER A 9 -34.01 20.70 -4.61
N LEU A 10 -33.85 21.09 -3.34
CA LEU A 10 -33.62 20.15 -2.24
C LEU A 10 -34.82 19.22 -2.03
N TYR A 11 -36.06 19.75 -2.04
CA TYR A 11 -37.26 18.93 -1.90
C TYR A 11 -37.41 17.92 -3.04
N ARG A 12 -37.20 18.34 -4.28
CA ARG A 12 -37.29 17.44 -5.44
C ARG A 12 -36.22 16.35 -5.42
N ALA A 13 -35.04 16.65 -4.91
CA ALA A 13 -33.96 15.67 -4.89
C ALA A 13 -33.97 14.74 -3.67
N ILE A 14 -34.53 15.17 -2.54
CA ILE A 14 -34.52 14.40 -1.28
C ILE A 14 -35.87 13.72 -1.04
N GLN A 15 -36.96 14.44 -1.28
CA GLN A 15 -38.33 13.98 -1.01
C GLN A 15 -39.11 13.65 -2.28
N PHE A 16 -38.54 13.89 -3.46
CA PHE A 16 -39.16 13.53 -4.75
C PHE A 16 -40.53 14.19 -4.96
N ARG A 17 -40.71 15.39 -4.40
CA ARG A 17 -41.93 16.18 -4.51
C ARG A 17 -41.64 17.68 -4.42
N ASP A 18 -42.64 18.48 -4.76
CA ASP A 18 -42.57 19.92 -4.49
C ASP A 18 -42.85 20.23 -3.00
N PRO A 19 -42.20 21.26 -2.42
CA PRO A 19 -42.43 21.65 -1.04
C PRO A 19 -43.85 22.21 -0.87
N PRO A 20 -44.54 21.89 0.25
CA PRO A 20 -45.76 22.59 0.63
C PRO A 20 -45.54 24.11 0.71
N ALA A 21 -46.53 24.90 0.28
CA ALA A 21 -46.38 26.35 0.18
C ALA A 21 -45.96 27.02 1.52
N GLY A 22 -46.45 26.52 2.65
CA GLY A 22 -46.08 27.01 3.98
C GLY A 22 -44.64 26.68 4.39
N GLU A 23 -44.17 25.46 4.12
CA GLU A 23 -42.80 25.04 4.41
C GLU A 23 -41.80 25.79 3.53
N LEU A 24 -42.12 25.96 2.24
CA LEU A 24 -41.30 26.76 1.32
C LEU A 24 -41.15 28.21 1.81
N ALA A 25 -42.24 28.83 2.26
CA ALA A 25 -42.21 30.20 2.78
C ALA A 25 -41.35 30.33 4.05
N ASP A 26 -41.43 29.37 4.97
CA ASP A 26 -40.63 29.35 6.21
C ASP A 26 -39.12 29.23 5.92
N TYR A 27 -38.73 28.24 5.11
CA TYR A 27 -37.32 28.02 4.78
C TYR A 27 -36.71 29.22 4.05
N VAL A 28 -37.44 29.82 3.10
CA VAL A 28 -36.96 30.99 2.36
C VAL A 28 -36.76 32.19 3.30
N ALA A 29 -37.71 32.47 4.19
CA ALA A 29 -37.59 33.57 5.15
C ALA A 29 -36.39 33.42 6.10
N ARG A 30 -36.09 32.18 6.53
CA ARG A 30 -34.96 31.87 7.43
C ARG A 30 -33.61 31.90 6.71
N LEU A 31 -33.57 31.51 5.43
CA LEU A 31 -32.39 31.65 4.58
C LEU A 31 -32.10 33.12 4.25
N ASP A 32 -33.12 33.90 3.88
CA ASP A 32 -32.99 35.33 3.56
C ASP A 32 -32.54 36.18 4.76
N SER A 33 -32.93 35.79 5.98
CA SER A 33 -32.53 36.45 7.22
C SER A 33 -31.18 35.95 7.79
N GLY A 34 -30.55 34.96 7.16
CA GLY A 34 -29.29 34.36 7.63
C GLY A 34 -29.41 33.50 8.90
N GLN A 35 -30.62 33.23 9.37
CA GLN A 35 -30.88 32.36 10.53
C GLN A 35 -30.66 30.88 10.21
N LEU A 36 -30.61 30.51 8.93
CA LEU A 36 -30.38 29.17 8.45
C LEU A 36 -29.40 29.22 7.29
N THR A 37 -28.47 28.26 7.22
CA THR A 37 -27.62 28.06 6.04
C THR A 37 -28.28 27.09 5.07
N ALA A 38 -27.87 27.08 3.80
CA ALA A 38 -28.37 26.12 2.82
C ALA A 38 -28.10 24.66 3.25
N THR A 39 -26.95 24.39 3.87
CA THR A 39 -26.59 23.09 4.43
C THR A 39 -27.49 22.69 5.59
N ALA A 40 -27.79 23.62 6.51
CA ALA A 40 -28.72 23.37 7.61
C ALA A 40 -30.16 23.16 7.11
N ALA A 41 -30.57 23.84 6.04
CA ALA A 41 -31.86 23.60 5.38
C ALA A 41 -31.92 22.20 4.75
N GLN A 42 -30.86 21.78 4.04
CA GLN A 42 -30.75 20.42 3.50
C GLN A 42 -30.87 19.36 4.59
N LEU A 43 -30.15 19.52 5.70
CA LEU A 43 -30.21 18.58 6.82
C LEU A 43 -31.62 18.50 7.44
N ALA A 44 -32.29 19.65 7.59
CA ALA A 44 -33.65 19.69 8.09
C ALA A 44 -34.65 18.96 7.16
N ILE A 45 -34.46 19.05 5.84
CA ILE A 45 -35.28 18.35 4.84
C ILE A 45 -34.99 16.84 4.84
N LEU A 46 -33.72 16.44 5.00
CA LEU A 46 -33.31 15.03 5.15
C LEU A 46 -33.97 14.37 6.36
N ARG A 47 -34.12 15.11 7.45
CA ARG A 47 -34.70 14.63 8.72
C ARG A 47 -36.19 14.92 8.89
N ALA A 48 -36.83 15.47 7.86
CA ALA A 48 -38.24 15.82 7.92
C ALA A 48 -39.11 14.55 8.04
N PRO A 49 -40.29 14.63 8.69
CA PRO A 49 -41.19 13.49 8.85
C PRO A 49 -41.52 12.79 7.53
N TYR A 50 -41.64 13.53 6.43
CA TYR A 50 -41.89 12.93 5.12
C TYR A 50 -40.75 12.00 4.67
N THR A 51 -39.50 12.47 4.77
CA THR A 51 -38.32 11.67 4.39
C THR A 51 -38.21 10.42 5.25
N VAL A 52 -38.41 10.56 6.56
CA VAL A 52 -38.31 9.45 7.52
C VAL A 52 -39.42 8.41 7.31
N ASN A 53 -40.63 8.84 6.96
CA ASN A 53 -41.80 7.96 6.89
C ASN A 53 -42.08 7.37 5.50
N PHE A 54 -41.60 8.00 4.43
CA PHE A 54 -41.94 7.58 3.05
C PHE A 54 -40.73 7.31 2.16
N VAL A 55 -39.61 8.03 2.34
CA VAL A 55 -38.41 7.81 1.52
C VAL A 55 -37.49 6.76 2.14
N ALA A 56 -37.14 6.92 3.42
CA ALA A 56 -36.22 6.05 4.11
C ALA A 56 -36.66 4.57 4.17
N PRO A 57 -37.96 4.24 4.39
CA PRO A 57 -38.41 2.84 4.36
C PRO A 57 -38.19 2.16 3.02
N VAL A 58 -38.41 2.86 1.90
CA VAL A 58 -38.17 2.34 0.54
C VAL A 58 -36.68 2.03 0.37
N VAL A 59 -35.79 2.94 0.76
CA VAL A 59 -34.34 2.70 0.66
C VAL A 59 -33.91 1.49 1.48
N ARG A 60 -34.47 1.31 2.69
CA ARG A 60 -34.22 0.11 3.51
C ARG A 60 -34.75 -1.17 2.89
N GLU A 61 -35.92 -1.15 2.26
CA GLU A 61 -36.45 -2.31 1.52
C GLU A 61 -35.52 -2.71 0.36
N TYR A 62 -34.99 -1.75 -0.39
CA TYR A 62 -34.01 -2.04 -1.44
C TYR A 62 -32.73 -2.65 -0.88
N GLN A 63 -32.21 -2.13 0.24
CA GLN A 63 -31.03 -2.73 0.88
C GLN A 63 -31.35 -4.16 1.36
N ALA A 64 -32.50 -4.37 2.00
CA ALA A 64 -32.87 -5.67 2.53
C ALA A 64 -33.16 -6.70 1.42
N ALA A 65 -33.89 -6.33 0.37
CA ALA A 65 -34.24 -7.22 -0.73
C ALA A 65 -33.09 -7.45 -1.71
N PHE A 66 -32.32 -6.39 -1.98
CA PHE A 66 -31.40 -6.35 -3.11
C PHE A 66 -29.95 -6.04 -2.75
N GLY A 67 -29.63 -5.83 -1.47
CA GLY A 67 -28.27 -5.51 -1.02
C GLY A 67 -27.71 -4.25 -1.68
N ARG A 68 -28.57 -3.33 -2.10
CA ARG A 68 -28.21 -2.10 -2.80
C ARG A 68 -29.19 -0.97 -2.54
N VAL A 69 -28.76 0.26 -2.82
CA VAL A 69 -29.66 1.42 -2.89
C VAL A 69 -30.54 1.41 -4.15
N PRO A 70 -31.71 2.07 -4.13
CA PRO A 70 -32.52 2.26 -5.34
C PRO A 70 -31.85 3.21 -6.34
N ASP A 71 -32.16 3.05 -7.62
CA ASP A 71 -31.93 4.12 -8.59
C ASP A 71 -32.93 5.26 -8.38
N LEU A 72 -32.62 6.46 -8.88
CA LEU A 72 -33.43 7.66 -8.61
C LEU A 72 -34.84 7.57 -9.20
N GLY A 73 -35.01 6.93 -10.36
CA GLY A 73 -36.34 6.77 -10.97
C GLY A 73 -37.21 5.80 -10.18
N GLY A 74 -36.61 4.70 -9.72
CA GLY A 74 -37.26 3.76 -8.80
C GLY A 74 -37.64 4.40 -7.48
N LEU A 75 -36.73 5.17 -6.87
CA LEU A 75 -37.01 5.84 -5.60
C LEU A 75 -38.11 6.91 -5.72
N ASP A 76 -38.08 7.72 -6.77
CA ASP A 76 -39.11 8.72 -7.09
C ASP A 76 -40.49 8.05 -7.17
N PHE A 77 -40.61 7.00 -7.99
CA PHE A 77 -41.85 6.26 -8.16
C PHE A 77 -42.41 5.68 -6.85
N TRP A 78 -41.55 5.05 -6.03
CA TRP A 78 -41.98 4.40 -4.80
C TRP A 78 -42.23 5.38 -3.65
N ALA A 79 -41.45 6.45 -3.55
CA ALA A 79 -41.65 7.51 -2.56
C ALA A 79 -42.98 8.26 -2.82
N ASP A 80 -43.32 8.52 -4.08
CA ASP A 80 -44.61 9.12 -4.45
C ASP A 80 -45.77 8.14 -4.17
N SER A 81 -45.63 6.88 -4.60
CA SER A 81 -46.67 5.85 -4.39
C SER A 81 -46.99 5.59 -2.93
N THR A 82 -45.97 5.58 -2.07
CA THR A 82 -46.13 5.40 -0.62
C THR A 82 -46.59 6.68 0.08
N GLY A 83 -46.05 7.85 -0.30
CA GLY A 83 -46.44 9.16 0.24
C GLY A 83 -47.89 9.55 -0.07
N ALA A 84 -48.41 9.14 -1.23
CA ALA A 84 -49.82 9.33 -1.61
C ALA A 84 -50.76 8.25 -1.04
N GLY A 85 -50.22 7.23 -0.35
CA GLY A 85 -51.00 6.14 0.26
C GLY A 85 -51.58 5.14 -0.73
N TYR A 86 -51.06 5.07 -1.97
CA TYR A 86 -51.50 4.09 -2.96
C TYR A 86 -50.97 2.68 -2.67
N VAL A 87 -49.79 2.58 -2.05
CA VAL A 87 -49.09 1.34 -1.73
C VAL A 87 -48.45 1.49 -0.35
N ASP A 88 -48.51 0.45 0.50
CA ASP A 88 -47.73 0.41 1.74
C ASP A 88 -46.39 -0.33 1.53
N VAL A 89 -45.47 -0.18 2.48
CA VAL A 89 -44.12 -0.77 2.38
C VAL A 89 -44.18 -2.32 2.35
N LEU A 90 -45.21 -2.92 2.94
CA LEU A 90 -45.40 -4.37 2.90
C LEU A 90 -45.79 -4.85 1.49
N GLU A 91 -46.62 -4.10 0.77
CA GLU A 91 -46.98 -4.41 -0.60
C GLU A 91 -45.77 -4.26 -1.54
N LEU A 92 -44.90 -3.27 -1.29
CA LEU A 92 -43.59 -3.17 -1.96
C LEU A 92 -42.74 -4.43 -1.70
N ALA A 93 -42.65 -4.89 -0.46
CA ALA A 93 -41.92 -6.10 -0.10
C ALA A 93 -42.47 -7.35 -0.82
N LYS A 94 -43.80 -7.47 -0.99
CA LYS A 94 -44.41 -8.57 -1.76
C LYS A 94 -43.96 -8.55 -3.23
N LEU A 95 -43.92 -7.37 -3.84
CA LEU A 95 -43.43 -7.23 -5.22
C LEU A 95 -41.95 -7.62 -5.31
N PHE A 96 -41.12 -7.19 -4.36
CA PHE A 96 -39.69 -7.49 -4.36
C PHE A 96 -39.40 -8.98 -4.19
N VAL A 97 -40.07 -9.65 -3.25
CA VAL A 97 -39.89 -11.09 -3.02
C VAL A 97 -40.25 -11.91 -4.26
N SER A 98 -41.21 -11.46 -5.08
CA SER A 98 -41.60 -12.12 -6.33
C SER A 98 -40.62 -11.90 -7.49
N SER A 99 -39.64 -10.99 -7.35
CA SER A 99 -38.70 -10.64 -8.41
C SER A 99 -37.59 -11.67 -8.62
N ALA A 100 -37.08 -11.77 -9.85
CA ALA A 100 -35.96 -12.66 -10.17
C ALA A 100 -34.67 -12.28 -9.40
N GLU A 101 -34.45 -10.99 -9.16
CA GLU A 101 -33.28 -10.49 -8.41
C GLU A 101 -33.29 -10.99 -6.96
N PHE A 102 -34.44 -10.91 -6.29
CA PHE A 102 -34.59 -11.42 -4.92
C PHE A 102 -34.38 -12.93 -4.86
N GLN A 103 -35.03 -13.68 -5.75
CA GLN A 103 -34.94 -15.14 -5.80
C GLN A 103 -33.52 -15.62 -6.11
N THR A 104 -32.74 -14.85 -6.88
CA THR A 104 -31.31 -15.15 -7.13
C THR A 104 -30.46 -14.99 -5.87
N ARG A 105 -30.74 -13.96 -5.05
CA ARG A 105 -29.99 -13.70 -3.81
C ARG A 105 -30.37 -14.64 -2.67
N TYR A 106 -31.66 -14.88 -2.49
CA TYR A 106 -32.20 -15.58 -1.32
C TYR A 106 -32.60 -17.04 -1.58
N GLY A 107 -32.53 -17.48 -2.84
CA GLY A 107 -32.92 -18.80 -3.28
C GLY A 107 -34.36 -18.85 -3.80
N ALA A 108 -34.63 -19.79 -4.71
CA ALA A 108 -35.94 -19.98 -5.32
C ALA A 108 -36.95 -20.55 -4.30
N GLY A 109 -38.13 -19.94 -4.16
CA GLY A 109 -39.24 -20.41 -3.33
C GLY A 109 -39.97 -19.30 -2.58
N THR A 110 -41.05 -19.65 -1.88
CA THR A 110 -41.89 -18.71 -1.12
C THR A 110 -41.81 -18.91 0.40
N ASP A 111 -41.19 -20.00 0.85
CA ASP A 111 -41.18 -20.40 2.26
C ASP A 111 -40.03 -19.75 3.03
N VAL A 112 -40.32 -19.32 4.26
CA VAL A 112 -39.27 -18.87 5.20
C VAL A 112 -38.48 -20.10 5.65
N ASN A 113 -37.21 -20.15 5.26
CA ASN A 113 -36.31 -21.25 5.58
C ASN A 113 -34.97 -20.74 6.14
N LYS A 114 -34.15 -21.67 6.64
CA LYS A 114 -32.86 -21.34 7.28
C LYS A 114 -31.91 -20.57 6.35
N ALA A 115 -31.85 -20.92 5.07
CA ALA A 115 -30.95 -20.25 4.12
C ALA A 115 -31.37 -18.80 3.89
N PHE A 116 -32.68 -18.57 3.67
CA PHE A 116 -33.24 -17.23 3.56
C PHE A 116 -32.91 -16.37 4.80
N LEU A 117 -33.16 -16.89 6.00
CA LEU A 117 -32.92 -16.14 7.24
C LEU A 117 -31.45 -15.81 7.46
N VAL A 118 -30.53 -16.76 7.25
CA VAL A 118 -29.08 -16.50 7.40
C VAL A 118 -28.61 -15.42 6.43
N SER A 119 -29.04 -15.49 5.18
CA SER A 119 -28.72 -14.47 4.17
C SER A 119 -29.31 -13.11 4.54
N LEU A 120 -30.55 -13.07 5.04
CA LEU A 120 -31.23 -11.81 5.40
C LEU A 120 -30.55 -11.14 6.59
N TYR A 121 -30.22 -11.91 7.64
CA TYR A 121 -29.44 -11.44 8.79
C TYR A 121 -28.10 -10.86 8.37
N THR A 122 -27.39 -11.54 7.47
CA THR A 122 -26.09 -11.08 6.98
C THR A 122 -26.22 -9.78 6.17
N ASN A 123 -27.21 -9.72 5.27
CA ASN A 123 -27.38 -8.61 4.35
C ASN A 123 -27.96 -7.34 5.01
N VAL A 124 -28.78 -7.51 6.06
CA VAL A 124 -29.43 -6.41 6.78
C VAL A 124 -28.62 -5.99 8.00
N LEU A 125 -28.18 -6.95 8.83
CA LEU A 125 -27.60 -6.69 10.14
C LEU A 125 -26.08 -6.95 10.21
N GLY A 126 -25.46 -7.45 9.13
CA GLY A 126 -24.02 -7.73 9.10
C GLY A 126 -23.57 -8.88 9.99
N ARG A 127 -24.51 -9.68 10.52
CA ARG A 127 -24.26 -10.79 11.45
C ARG A 127 -25.15 -11.98 11.13
N GLY A 128 -24.81 -13.17 11.64
CA GLY A 128 -25.70 -14.33 11.57
C GLY A 128 -26.80 -14.31 12.66
N PRO A 129 -27.90 -15.07 12.49
CA PRO A 129 -28.90 -15.26 13.53
C PRO A 129 -28.33 -16.09 14.70
N ASP A 130 -28.73 -15.75 15.92
CA ASP A 130 -28.60 -16.66 17.05
C ASP A 130 -29.65 -17.79 16.98
N GLU A 131 -29.46 -18.82 17.82
CA GLU A 131 -30.29 -20.03 17.80
C GLU A 131 -31.76 -19.75 18.14
N ALA A 132 -32.03 -18.83 19.07
CA ALA A 132 -33.38 -18.48 19.49
C ALA A 132 -34.11 -17.65 18.42
N GLY A 133 -33.43 -16.67 17.82
CA GLY A 133 -33.94 -15.86 16.73
C GLY A 133 -34.26 -16.70 15.49
N LEU A 134 -33.38 -17.64 15.13
CA LEU A 134 -33.62 -18.55 14.02
C LEU A 134 -34.87 -19.43 14.26
N ALA A 135 -35.00 -19.99 15.47
CA ALA A 135 -36.16 -20.81 15.85
C ALA A 135 -37.47 -19.99 15.84
N TYR A 136 -37.44 -18.76 16.33
CA TYR A 136 -38.59 -17.86 16.33
C TYR A 136 -39.11 -17.61 14.91
N TRP A 137 -38.22 -17.21 13.99
CA TRP A 137 -38.63 -16.88 12.62
C TRP A 137 -39.16 -18.09 11.84
N LEU A 138 -38.55 -19.26 12.01
CA LEU A 138 -39.02 -20.51 11.41
C LEU A 138 -40.41 -20.94 11.94
N GLY A 139 -40.71 -20.64 13.21
CA GLY A 139 -42.01 -20.94 13.84
C GLY A 139 -43.06 -19.83 13.68
N SER A 140 -42.72 -18.69 13.07
CA SER A 140 -43.56 -17.48 13.08
C SER A 140 -44.82 -17.56 12.22
N GLY A 141 -44.84 -18.44 11.21
CA GLY A 141 -45.91 -18.51 10.20
C GLY A 141 -45.99 -17.33 9.24
N GLN A 142 -45.00 -16.42 9.26
CA GLN A 142 -44.93 -15.25 8.40
C GLN A 142 -44.47 -15.62 6.98
N SER A 143 -44.93 -14.87 5.99
CA SER A 143 -44.40 -14.94 4.62
C SER A 143 -43.00 -14.30 4.52
N GLN A 144 -42.22 -14.65 3.50
CA GLN A 144 -40.93 -14.00 3.24
C GLN A 144 -41.05 -12.47 3.12
N ALA A 145 -42.12 -11.94 2.52
CA ALA A 145 -42.36 -10.50 2.41
C ALA A 145 -42.58 -9.83 3.76
N GLN A 146 -43.31 -10.49 4.68
CA GLN A 146 -43.50 -9.98 6.03
C GLN A 146 -42.19 -10.00 6.81
N VAL A 147 -41.42 -11.10 6.74
CA VAL A 147 -40.10 -11.19 7.39
C VAL A 147 -39.14 -10.14 6.83
N LEU A 148 -39.06 -9.98 5.51
CA LEU A 148 -38.24 -8.95 4.86
C LEU A 148 -38.57 -7.56 5.41
N ASN A 149 -39.86 -7.18 5.39
CA ASN A 149 -40.33 -5.90 5.90
C ASN A 149 -40.05 -5.74 7.40
N TYR A 150 -40.19 -6.79 8.22
CA TYR A 150 -39.82 -6.72 9.65
C TYR A 150 -38.34 -6.43 9.87
N PHE A 151 -37.44 -7.01 9.07
CA PHE A 151 -36.01 -6.74 9.15
C PHE A 151 -35.69 -5.31 8.67
N ALA A 152 -36.20 -4.96 7.49
CA ALA A 152 -35.97 -3.66 6.86
C ALA A 152 -36.50 -2.48 7.70
N GLN A 153 -37.59 -2.69 8.45
CA GLN A 153 -38.18 -1.66 9.30
C GLN A 153 -37.89 -1.86 10.80
N SER A 154 -37.01 -2.80 11.15
CA SER A 154 -36.61 -3.02 12.55
C SER A 154 -35.94 -1.78 13.16
N ALA A 155 -36.05 -1.62 14.48
CA ALA A 155 -35.36 -0.53 15.18
C ALA A 155 -33.83 -0.63 15.03
N GLU A 156 -33.27 -1.85 15.07
CA GLU A 156 -31.84 -2.12 14.87
C GLU A 156 -31.36 -1.64 13.49
N PHE A 157 -32.03 -2.08 12.42
CA PHE A 157 -31.62 -1.69 11.08
C PHE A 157 -31.95 -0.23 10.75
N THR A 158 -33.01 0.33 11.33
CA THR A 158 -33.30 1.76 11.18
C THR A 158 -32.18 2.60 11.79
N ALA A 159 -31.70 2.25 12.99
CA ALA A 159 -30.57 2.94 13.62
C ALA A 159 -29.29 2.79 12.79
N GLN A 160 -29.01 1.58 12.29
CA GLN A 160 -27.85 1.31 11.44
C GLN A 160 -27.91 2.09 10.13
N ALA A 161 -29.05 2.09 9.43
CA ALA A 161 -29.17 2.62 8.08
C ALA A 161 -29.36 4.14 7.99
N SER A 162 -29.79 4.80 9.08
CA SER A 162 -30.24 6.21 9.03
C SER A 162 -29.19 7.17 8.47
N SER A 163 -27.95 7.09 8.95
CA SER A 163 -26.86 7.97 8.52
C SER A 163 -26.39 7.67 7.08
N HIS A 164 -26.44 6.40 6.66
CA HIS A 164 -26.17 5.98 5.28
C HIS A 164 -27.26 6.47 4.31
N ILE A 165 -28.53 6.49 4.73
CA ILE A 165 -29.64 7.04 3.93
C ILE A 165 -29.48 8.55 3.78
N GLU A 166 -29.09 9.26 4.83
CA GLU A 166 -28.76 10.70 4.75
C GLU A 166 -27.64 10.95 3.73
N ALA A 167 -26.57 10.13 3.74
CA ALA A 167 -25.48 10.23 2.78
C ALA A 167 -25.93 9.96 1.34
N TYR A 168 -26.69 8.89 1.13
CA TYR A 168 -27.27 8.54 -0.17
C TYR A 168 -28.13 9.70 -0.74
N LEU A 169 -29.05 10.25 0.06
CA LEU A 169 -29.92 11.35 -0.36
C LEU A 169 -29.17 12.68 -0.53
N THR A 170 -28.11 12.91 0.25
CA THR A 170 -27.22 14.07 0.08
C THR A 170 -26.49 14.03 -1.25
N LEU A 171 -25.97 12.86 -1.64
CA LEU A 171 -25.28 12.66 -2.91
C LEU A 171 -26.24 12.80 -4.10
N SER A 172 -27.47 12.30 -3.96
CA SER A 172 -28.56 12.53 -4.92
C SER A 172 -28.88 14.02 -5.09
N ALA A 173 -29.03 14.75 -3.98
CA ALA A 173 -29.28 16.20 -3.98
C ALA A 173 -28.16 17.02 -4.62
N ALA A 174 -26.92 16.54 -4.57
CA ALA A 174 -25.78 17.16 -5.24
C ALA A 174 -25.71 16.87 -6.75
N GLY A 175 -26.64 16.09 -7.30
CA GLY A 175 -26.62 15.67 -8.71
C GLY A 175 -25.43 14.79 -9.07
N LYS A 176 -24.80 14.14 -8.07
CA LYS A 176 -23.71 13.20 -8.29
C LYS A 176 -24.28 11.87 -8.81
N PRO A 177 -23.51 11.09 -9.62
CA PRO A 177 -24.01 9.86 -10.25
C PRO A 177 -24.65 8.92 -9.23
N PRO A 178 -25.60 8.07 -9.66
CA PRO A 178 -26.24 7.13 -8.75
C PRO A 178 -25.17 6.27 -8.10
N LEU A 179 -25.23 6.18 -6.78
CA LEU A 179 -24.47 5.23 -6.02
C LEU A 179 -25.01 3.85 -6.37
N SER A 180 -24.16 2.97 -6.88
CA SER A 180 -24.52 1.58 -7.14
C SER A 180 -23.93 0.70 -6.05
N GLY A 181 -24.68 -0.29 -5.58
CA GLY A 181 -24.23 -1.22 -4.54
C GLY A 181 -24.84 -0.92 -3.17
N SER A 182 -24.30 -1.57 -2.15
CA SER A 182 -24.86 -1.60 -0.78
C SER A 182 -24.99 -0.21 -0.18
N LEU A 183 -26.15 0.07 0.43
CA LEU A 183 -26.38 1.25 1.26
C LEU A 183 -25.32 1.35 2.37
N LEU A 184 -24.97 0.22 2.97
CA LEU A 184 -24.02 0.15 4.09
C LEU A 184 -22.57 0.41 3.68
N ALA A 185 -22.27 0.43 2.38
CA ALA A 185 -20.96 0.79 1.86
C ALA A 185 -20.81 2.30 1.62
N LEU A 186 -21.90 3.07 1.74
CA LEU A 186 -21.85 4.52 1.63
C LEU A 186 -21.39 5.10 2.95
N GLU A 187 -20.16 5.63 2.98
CA GLU A 187 -19.68 6.36 4.15
C GLU A 187 -20.68 7.47 4.52
N PRO A 188 -21.29 7.42 5.72
CA PRO A 188 -22.16 8.47 6.17
C PRO A 188 -21.42 9.81 6.09
N ALA A 189 -22.06 10.84 5.55
CA ALA A 189 -21.53 12.19 5.75
C ALA A 189 -21.51 12.41 7.27
N PRO A 190 -20.38 12.87 7.85
CA PRO A 190 -20.32 13.13 9.29
C PRO A 190 -21.49 14.06 9.64
N THR A 191 -22.32 13.65 10.59
CA THR A 191 -23.42 14.50 11.06
C THR A 191 -22.78 15.83 11.47
N PRO A 192 -23.13 16.97 10.86
CA PRO A 192 -22.47 18.22 11.20
C PRO A 192 -22.67 18.52 12.69
N GLY A 193 -21.58 18.60 13.44
CA GLY A 193 -21.58 19.05 14.83
C GLY A 193 -21.42 20.57 14.90
N LEU A 194 -21.13 21.05 16.10
CA LEU A 194 -20.92 22.45 16.43
C LEU A 194 -19.44 22.82 16.38
N THR A 195 -19.18 24.12 16.25
CA THR A 195 -17.84 24.68 16.44
C THR A 195 -17.80 25.47 17.75
N PHE A 196 -16.85 25.13 18.61
CA PHE A 196 -16.61 25.79 19.89
C PHE A 196 -15.26 26.50 19.85
N ALA A 197 -15.19 27.72 20.40
CA ALA A 197 -13.94 28.44 20.60
C ALA A 197 -13.64 28.54 22.09
N LEU A 198 -12.43 28.12 22.47
CA LEU A 198 -11.95 28.29 23.84
C LEU A 198 -11.63 29.77 24.10
N THR A 199 -11.72 30.15 25.37
CA THR A 199 -11.47 31.50 25.86
C THR A 199 -10.20 31.52 26.69
N THR A 200 -9.76 32.69 27.16
CA THR A 200 -8.61 32.76 28.10
C THR A 200 -9.02 32.40 29.53
N GLY A 201 -10.31 32.12 29.76
CA GLY A 201 -10.83 31.66 31.04
C GLY A 201 -10.73 30.14 31.17
N LEU A 202 -11.31 29.60 32.24
CA LEU A 202 -11.44 28.16 32.42
C LEU A 202 -12.61 27.66 31.56
N ASP A 203 -12.34 26.73 30.64
CA ASP A 203 -13.35 26.18 29.74
C ASP A 203 -13.73 24.73 30.10
N SER A 204 -15.02 24.43 30.02
CA SER A 204 -15.56 23.06 30.11
C SER A 204 -16.60 22.88 29.01
N LEU A 205 -16.13 22.35 27.89
CA LEU A 205 -16.89 22.23 26.65
C LEU A 205 -17.22 20.78 26.37
N VAL A 206 -18.48 20.53 26.00
CA VAL A 206 -18.98 19.21 25.61
C VAL A 206 -19.67 19.35 24.26
N GLY A 207 -19.28 18.49 23.32
CA GLY A 207 -19.82 18.38 21.97
C GLY A 207 -21.21 17.78 21.93
N THR A 208 -21.57 17.34 20.73
CA THR A 208 -22.85 16.75 20.36
C THR A 208 -22.62 15.32 19.87
N ALA A 209 -23.65 14.68 19.32
CA ALA A 209 -23.47 13.41 18.61
C ALA A 209 -23.02 13.59 17.15
N GLY A 210 -22.81 14.84 16.70
CA GLY A 210 -22.23 15.17 15.40
C GLY A 210 -20.72 15.34 15.48
N VAL A 211 -20.08 15.61 14.35
CA VAL A 211 -18.65 15.94 14.28
C VAL A 211 -18.43 17.40 14.66
N ASP A 212 -17.95 17.60 15.86
CA ASP A 212 -17.66 18.90 16.46
C ASP A 212 -16.23 19.36 16.15
N THR A 213 -16.03 20.67 16.24
CA THR A 213 -14.71 21.30 16.11
C THR A 213 -14.48 22.24 17.28
N PHE A 214 -13.39 22.02 18.00
CA PHE A 214 -12.92 22.90 19.07
C PHE A 214 -11.71 23.67 18.55
N THR A 215 -11.71 25.00 18.71
CA THR A 215 -10.60 25.85 18.28
C THR A 215 -9.99 26.56 19.48
N ALA A 216 -8.68 26.52 19.58
CA ALA A 216 -7.94 27.19 20.64
C ALA A 216 -6.60 27.76 20.12
N THR A 217 -6.00 28.62 20.93
CA THR A 217 -4.71 29.25 20.69
C THR A 217 -3.72 28.84 21.78
N GLY A 218 -2.47 28.63 21.40
CA GLY A 218 -1.36 28.43 22.34
C GLY A 218 -0.35 29.58 22.31
N GLY A 219 0.56 29.61 23.29
CA GLY A 219 1.58 30.66 23.43
C GLY A 219 1.09 31.91 24.19
N PRO A 220 1.66 33.10 23.93
CA PRO A 220 1.22 34.32 24.59
C PRO A 220 -0.27 34.61 24.32
N GLY A 221 -1.08 34.76 25.38
CA GLY A 221 -2.53 34.92 25.26
C GLY A 221 -3.27 33.64 24.87
N ALA A 222 -2.72 32.47 25.23
CA ALA A 222 -3.35 31.18 24.99
C ALA A 222 -4.77 31.11 25.53
N THR A 223 -5.63 30.45 24.76
CA THR A 223 -6.97 30.01 25.16
C THR A 223 -6.99 28.51 25.49
N PHE A 224 -5.95 27.76 25.11
CA PHE A 224 -5.74 26.39 25.60
C PHE A 224 -4.78 26.40 26.79
N THR A 225 -5.33 26.32 27.98
CA THR A 225 -4.63 26.48 29.25
C THR A 225 -4.79 25.28 30.17
N SER A 226 -4.04 25.27 31.28
CA SER A 226 -4.21 24.23 32.30
C SER A 226 -5.63 24.26 32.88
N PHE A 227 -6.15 23.08 33.19
CA PHE A 227 -7.49 22.81 33.72
C PHE A 227 -8.66 22.90 32.74
N ASP A 228 -8.42 23.27 31.48
CA ASP A 228 -9.47 23.21 30.47
C ASP A 228 -9.92 21.75 30.23
N SER A 229 -11.19 21.61 29.87
CA SER A 229 -11.83 20.33 29.56
C SER A 229 -12.57 20.39 28.24
N VAL A 230 -12.23 19.47 27.33
CA VAL A 230 -12.88 19.27 26.03
C VAL A 230 -13.36 17.82 25.91
N ASP A 231 -14.63 17.65 25.59
CA ASP A 231 -15.29 16.36 25.37
C ASP A 231 -16.04 16.40 24.03
N GLY A 232 -15.70 15.57 23.04
CA GLY A 232 -16.46 15.49 21.79
C GLY A 232 -17.78 14.71 21.88
N ALA A 233 -18.07 14.11 23.04
CA ALA A 233 -19.26 13.28 23.27
C ALA A 233 -19.32 12.04 22.36
N ASP A 234 -20.41 11.81 21.63
CA ASP A 234 -20.65 10.58 20.85
C ASP A 234 -20.28 10.75 19.36
N GLY A 235 -19.65 11.87 18.99
CA GLY A 235 -19.10 12.12 17.66
C GLY A 235 -18.00 11.13 17.29
N SER A 236 -17.87 10.83 15.98
CA SER A 236 -16.92 9.81 15.50
C SER A 236 -15.62 10.38 14.92
N SER A 237 -15.49 11.71 14.83
CA SER A 237 -14.38 12.38 14.14
C SER A 237 -14.17 13.80 14.65
N ASP A 238 -14.34 14.01 15.95
CA ASP A 238 -14.26 15.35 16.55
C ASP A 238 -12.83 15.90 16.46
N VAL A 239 -12.73 17.20 16.21
CA VAL A 239 -11.46 17.87 15.95
C VAL A 239 -11.15 18.88 17.04
N LEU A 240 -9.98 18.79 17.67
CA LEU A 240 -9.41 19.89 18.44
C LEU A 240 -8.26 20.53 17.66
N PHE A 241 -8.42 21.80 17.29
CA PHE A 241 -7.43 22.59 16.59
C PHE A 241 -6.77 23.61 17.52
N VAL A 242 -5.45 23.48 17.72
CA VAL A 242 -4.64 24.41 18.53
C VAL A 242 -3.58 25.06 17.67
N MET A 243 -3.65 26.39 17.53
CA MET A 243 -2.70 27.17 16.72
C MET A 243 -1.90 28.16 17.56
N SER A 244 -0.63 28.40 17.21
CA SER A 244 0.18 29.44 17.84
C SER A 244 0.95 30.27 16.82
N PRO A 245 0.95 31.62 16.91
CA PRO A 245 1.83 32.46 16.10
C PRO A 245 3.29 32.44 16.58
N ALA A 246 3.61 31.67 17.62
CA ALA A 246 4.95 31.50 18.17
C ALA A 246 5.20 30.01 18.45
N ALA A 247 6.07 29.67 19.40
CA ALA A 247 6.23 28.29 19.86
C ALA A 247 4.97 27.80 20.59
N LEU A 248 4.57 26.56 20.32
CA LEU A 248 3.44 25.89 20.95
C LEU A 248 3.94 24.86 21.96
N ALA A 249 3.63 25.06 23.23
CA ALA A 249 3.79 24.05 24.27
C ALA A 249 2.42 23.77 24.88
N LEU A 250 1.92 22.54 24.75
CA LEU A 250 0.63 22.18 25.37
C LEU A 250 0.76 22.11 26.90
N PRO A 251 -0.26 22.57 27.65
CA PRO A 251 -0.26 22.52 29.10
C PRO A 251 -0.45 21.08 29.60
N GLY A 252 0.18 20.74 30.73
CA GLY A 252 0.16 19.35 31.26
C GLY A 252 -1.07 18.95 32.07
N GLN A 253 -1.99 19.88 32.38
CA GLN A 253 -3.19 19.60 33.20
C GLN A 253 -4.49 19.84 32.41
N VAL A 254 -4.53 19.43 31.15
CA VAL A 254 -5.73 19.53 30.31
C VAL A 254 -6.45 18.18 30.22
N THR A 255 -7.78 18.20 30.18
CA THR A 255 -8.60 17.00 29.96
C THR A 255 -9.17 17.03 28.55
N VAL A 256 -8.79 16.08 27.72
CA VAL A 256 -9.38 15.90 26.38
C VAL A 256 -9.83 14.46 26.24
N LYS A 257 -11.11 14.26 25.93
CA LYS A 257 -11.70 12.93 25.72
C LYS A 257 -12.69 12.96 24.57
N ASN A 258 -12.90 11.81 23.93
CA ASN A 258 -13.79 11.66 22.77
C ASN A 258 -13.49 12.69 21.66
N VAL A 259 -12.20 13.00 21.46
CA VAL A 259 -11.75 13.83 20.34
C VAL A 259 -10.80 12.97 19.54
N GLU A 260 -11.22 12.55 18.35
CA GLU A 260 -10.47 11.61 17.53
C GLU A 260 -9.29 12.27 16.82
N ILE A 261 -9.35 13.58 16.57
CA ILE A 261 -8.37 14.29 15.74
C ILE A 261 -7.79 15.50 16.48
N ALA A 262 -6.49 15.47 16.74
CA ALA A 262 -5.74 16.63 17.19
C ALA A 262 -5.06 17.31 15.99
N LYS A 263 -5.30 18.61 15.80
CA LYS A 263 -4.60 19.43 14.80
C LYS A 263 -3.77 20.49 15.52
N LEU A 264 -2.45 20.47 15.32
CA LEU A 264 -1.51 21.38 15.97
C LEU A 264 -0.75 22.18 14.91
N ALA A 265 -0.68 23.50 15.07
CA ALA A 265 0.06 24.36 14.15
C ALA A 265 0.83 25.46 14.91
N ALA A 266 2.08 25.71 14.53
CA ALA A 266 2.89 26.75 15.17
C ALA A 266 3.93 27.38 14.24
N ALA A 267 4.18 28.68 14.42
CA ALA A 267 5.27 29.37 13.73
C ALA A 267 6.64 29.20 14.40
N GLY A 268 6.72 28.48 15.53
CA GLY A 268 7.95 28.07 16.20
C GLY A 268 7.92 26.60 16.62
N ALA A 269 8.82 26.20 17.51
CA ALA A 269 8.86 24.83 18.03
C ALA A 269 7.50 24.33 18.58
N ILE A 270 7.19 23.05 18.36
CA ILE A 270 5.99 22.39 18.88
C ILE A 270 6.41 21.34 19.91
N LYS A 271 5.88 21.44 21.13
CA LYS A 271 5.99 20.43 22.18
C LYS A 271 4.60 20.07 22.70
N ALA A 272 4.17 18.84 22.46
CA ALA A 272 2.84 18.37 22.86
C ALA A 272 2.92 17.01 23.54
N ASP A 273 2.39 16.94 24.75
CA ASP A 273 2.12 15.69 25.44
C ASP A 273 0.61 15.42 25.38
N LEU A 274 0.25 14.40 24.61
CA LEU A 274 -1.12 13.95 24.34
C LEU A 274 -1.38 12.59 25.02
N SER A 275 -0.47 12.11 25.86
CA SER A 275 -0.51 10.76 26.45
C SER A 275 -1.76 10.51 27.30
N THR A 276 -2.34 11.57 27.86
CA THR A 276 -3.55 11.51 28.70
C THR A 276 -4.85 11.66 27.92
N TRP A 277 -4.80 11.90 26.61
CA TRP A 277 -5.99 12.17 25.80
C TRP A 277 -6.69 10.85 25.44
N VAL A 278 -7.99 10.77 25.72
CA VAL A 278 -8.78 9.54 25.53
C VAL A 278 -9.60 9.64 24.24
N GLY A 279 -9.59 8.60 23.40
CA GLY A 279 -10.31 8.59 22.12
C GLY A 279 -9.54 9.17 20.93
N LEU A 280 -8.39 9.81 21.16
CA LEU A 280 -7.51 10.34 20.11
C LEU A 280 -7.00 9.22 19.21
N ARG A 281 -7.14 9.38 17.89
CA ARG A 281 -6.70 8.43 16.86
C ARG A 281 -5.67 9.03 15.92
N ASP A 282 -5.84 10.29 15.54
CA ASP A 282 -5.04 10.96 14.52
C ASP A 282 -4.48 12.28 15.05
N VAL A 283 -3.18 12.49 14.83
CA VAL A 283 -2.49 13.73 15.18
C VAL A 283 -1.91 14.35 13.92
N SER A 284 -2.41 15.52 13.54
CA SER A 284 -1.93 16.28 12.39
C SER A 284 -1.17 17.53 12.85
N ILE A 285 0.03 17.73 12.33
CA ILE A 285 0.93 18.80 12.74
C ILE A 285 1.40 19.58 11.51
N ASP A 286 1.26 20.90 11.58
CA ASP A 286 1.86 21.84 10.64
C ASP A 286 2.96 22.64 11.36
N GLN A 287 4.21 22.32 11.00
CA GLN A 287 5.40 23.03 11.41
C GLN A 287 6.14 23.53 10.15
N SER A 288 5.46 24.33 9.34
CA SER A 288 6.06 24.92 8.14
C SER A 288 7.25 25.87 8.41
N ALA A 289 7.49 26.26 9.67
CA ALA A 289 8.61 27.13 10.05
C ALA A 289 9.99 26.43 10.16
N SER A 290 10.07 25.11 9.99
CA SER A 290 11.33 24.32 10.08
C SER A 290 12.06 24.41 11.43
N ASP A 291 11.32 24.24 12.53
CA ASP A 291 11.79 24.18 13.92
C ASP A 291 11.44 22.82 14.57
N THR A 292 11.91 22.59 15.79
CA THR A 292 11.77 21.32 16.51
C THR A 292 10.33 20.92 16.79
N VAL A 293 10.08 19.61 16.68
CA VAL A 293 8.78 18.98 16.97
C VAL A 293 9.00 17.83 17.94
N ALA A 294 8.35 17.88 19.09
CA ALA A 294 8.37 16.83 20.09
C ALA A 294 6.94 16.46 20.50
N ILE A 295 6.52 15.25 20.15
CA ILE A 295 5.16 14.75 20.39
C ILE A 295 5.23 13.48 21.20
N THR A 296 4.38 13.40 22.22
CA THR A 296 4.14 12.18 22.98
C THR A 296 2.67 11.82 22.84
N THR A 297 2.37 10.69 22.22
CA THR A 297 0.99 10.19 22.06
C THR A 297 0.63 9.22 23.18
N GLY A 298 -0.67 8.97 23.36
CA GLY A 298 -1.17 7.93 24.25
C GLY A 298 -1.59 6.67 23.47
N ALA A 299 -2.02 5.65 24.21
CA ALA A 299 -2.31 4.30 23.72
C ALA A 299 -3.42 4.16 22.67
N ASN A 300 -4.10 5.24 22.26
CA ASN A 300 -5.16 5.20 21.24
C ASN A 300 -4.73 5.81 19.91
N ALA A 301 -3.66 6.62 19.88
CA ALA A 301 -3.25 7.32 18.67
C ALA A 301 -2.67 6.31 17.68
N THR A 302 -3.31 6.17 16.53
CA THR A 302 -2.93 5.21 15.49
C THR A 302 -2.05 5.84 14.41
N SER A 303 -2.15 7.17 14.23
CA SER A 303 -1.41 7.89 13.21
C SER A 303 -0.90 9.26 13.66
N VAL A 304 0.26 9.64 13.14
CA VAL A 304 0.79 11.00 13.23
C VAL A 304 1.20 11.47 11.83
N SER A 305 0.72 12.63 11.40
CA SER A 305 1.14 13.29 10.16
C SER A 305 1.79 14.64 10.47
N LEU A 306 2.98 14.90 9.93
CA LEU A 306 3.73 16.13 10.12
C LEU A 306 4.12 16.74 8.76
N SER A 307 3.81 18.01 8.57
CA SER A 307 4.34 18.85 7.49
C SER A 307 5.36 19.85 8.05
N GLY A 308 6.55 19.89 7.45
CA GLY A 308 7.69 20.72 7.87
C GLY A 308 8.40 20.20 9.13
N GLY A 309 9.08 21.07 9.87
CA GLY A 309 9.83 20.70 11.08
C GLY A 309 11.33 20.44 10.87
N LYS A 310 12.09 20.54 11.97
CA LYS A 310 13.53 20.30 12.05
C LYS A 310 13.92 19.63 13.35
N GLY A 311 14.37 18.38 13.30
CA GLY A 311 14.64 17.62 14.52
C GLY A 311 13.32 17.20 15.17
N VAL A 312 12.85 16.02 14.80
CA VAL A 312 11.52 15.50 15.17
C VAL A 312 11.67 14.33 16.11
N THR A 313 10.90 14.33 17.19
CA THR A 313 10.74 13.19 18.08
C THR A 313 9.26 12.90 18.25
N ILE A 314 8.85 11.69 17.88
CA ILE A 314 7.49 11.19 18.08
C ILE A 314 7.61 9.92 18.91
N ALA A 315 6.99 9.92 20.09
CA ALA A 315 6.97 8.78 20.97
C ALA A 315 5.53 8.40 21.30
N ASP A 316 5.23 7.11 21.31
CA ASP A 316 4.04 6.56 21.94
C ASP A 316 4.38 6.23 23.40
N ALA A 317 3.63 6.78 24.35
CA ALA A 317 3.84 6.59 25.79
C ALA A 317 3.03 5.43 26.37
N GLY A 318 2.57 4.50 25.53
CA GLY A 318 1.95 3.25 25.99
C GLY A 318 2.94 2.40 26.81
N PRO A 319 2.47 1.69 27.86
CA PRO A 319 3.21 0.53 28.37
C PRO A 319 3.57 -0.42 27.21
N SER A 320 4.75 -1.05 27.25
CA SER A 320 5.17 -2.04 26.24
C SER A 320 4.03 -3.04 25.93
N ALA A 321 3.72 -3.20 24.64
CA ALA A 321 2.58 -3.95 24.07
C ALA A 321 1.17 -3.29 24.09
N THR A 322 1.04 -2.03 24.51
CA THR A 322 -0.23 -1.26 24.42
C THR A 322 -0.18 -0.02 23.54
N ASP A 323 0.96 0.25 22.91
CA ASP A 323 1.09 1.27 21.85
C ASP A 323 0.04 1.05 20.76
N ALA A 324 -0.42 2.10 20.10
CA ALA A 324 -1.33 2.01 18.96
C ALA A 324 -0.76 2.65 17.69
N LEU A 325 0.32 3.44 17.82
CA LEU A 325 0.89 4.22 16.74
C LEU A 325 1.48 3.33 15.64
N ALA A 326 0.66 3.03 14.64
CA ALA A 326 1.02 2.14 13.56
C ALA A 326 1.61 2.88 12.34
N ARG A 327 1.28 4.17 12.18
CA ARG A 327 1.63 4.94 10.98
C ARG A 327 2.18 6.33 11.31
N VAL A 328 3.27 6.70 10.66
CA VAL A 328 3.81 8.07 10.72
C VAL A 328 4.05 8.59 9.30
N SER A 329 3.49 9.76 8.97
CA SER A 329 3.67 10.43 7.69
C SER A 329 4.43 11.73 7.87
N LEU A 330 5.52 11.92 7.12
CA LEU A 330 6.43 13.05 7.24
C LEU A 330 6.60 13.71 5.87
N GLU A 331 6.24 14.98 5.78
CA GLU A 331 6.38 15.78 4.56
C GLU A 331 7.27 17.00 4.81
N GLY A 332 8.32 17.20 4.01
CA GLY A 332 9.17 18.39 4.09
C GLY A 332 9.96 18.53 5.40
N VAL A 333 10.11 17.43 6.17
CA VAL A 333 10.85 17.46 7.44
C VAL A 333 12.35 17.54 7.16
N SER A 334 13.08 18.33 7.95
CA SER A 334 14.54 18.45 7.88
C SER A 334 15.23 17.95 9.16
N GLY A 335 16.53 17.67 9.10
CA GLY A 335 17.29 17.19 10.26
C GLY A 335 17.04 15.71 10.61
N SER A 336 17.20 15.32 11.87
CA SER A 336 17.02 13.93 12.31
C SER A 336 15.59 13.67 12.80
N VAL A 337 15.10 12.45 12.57
CA VAL A 337 13.80 11.99 13.10
C VAL A 337 14.02 10.79 14.02
N THR A 338 13.38 10.80 15.18
CA THR A 338 13.29 9.65 16.08
C THR A 338 11.84 9.27 16.29
N LEU A 339 11.49 8.03 15.96
CA LEU A 339 10.17 7.44 16.13
C LEU A 339 10.28 6.32 17.16
N SER A 340 9.42 6.32 18.17
CA SER A 340 9.38 5.27 19.20
C SER A 340 7.96 4.74 19.31
N SER A 341 7.73 3.52 18.82
CA SER A 341 6.48 2.77 19.01
C SER A 341 6.70 1.30 18.67
N ASP A 342 6.16 0.43 19.51
CA ASP A 342 6.23 -1.03 19.33
C ASP A 342 5.25 -1.55 18.25
N ARG A 343 4.33 -0.71 17.77
CA ARG A 343 3.34 -1.05 16.73
C ARG A 343 3.59 -0.39 15.39
N LEU A 344 4.67 0.37 15.24
CA LEU A 344 4.97 1.07 14.00
C LEU A 344 5.18 0.04 12.88
N THR A 345 4.32 0.10 11.87
CA THR A 345 4.35 -0.81 10.72
C THR A 345 4.42 -0.08 9.39
N ALA A 346 4.20 1.24 9.38
CA ALA A 346 4.37 2.05 8.19
C ALA A 346 4.91 3.44 8.49
N ILE A 347 5.84 3.89 7.64
CA ILE A 347 6.26 5.29 7.55
C ILE A 347 6.10 5.80 6.12
N SER A 348 5.74 7.07 5.98
CA SER A 348 5.70 7.76 4.69
C SER A 348 6.63 8.96 4.73
N LEU A 349 7.56 9.04 3.78
CA LEU A 349 8.60 10.06 3.70
C LEU A 349 8.50 10.79 2.35
N VAL A 350 7.97 12.01 2.38
CA VAL A 350 7.77 12.86 1.22
C VAL A 350 8.66 14.09 1.33
N ASN A 351 9.66 14.24 0.44
CA ASN A 351 10.66 15.31 0.49
C ASN A 351 11.25 15.54 1.89
N SER A 352 11.49 14.44 2.60
CA SER A 352 11.72 14.35 4.04
C SER A 352 13.14 13.81 4.33
N PRO A 353 13.61 13.77 5.60
CA PRO A 353 15.01 13.98 5.94
C PRO A 353 15.93 12.82 5.62
N ALA A 354 17.23 13.10 5.77
CA ALA A 354 18.32 12.16 5.52
C ALA A 354 18.52 11.08 6.61
N VAL A 355 17.95 11.22 7.83
CA VAL A 355 18.14 10.22 8.90
C VAL A 355 16.86 10.02 9.71
N VAL A 356 16.35 8.79 9.73
CA VAL A 356 15.20 8.32 10.50
C VAL A 356 15.65 7.15 11.37
N THR A 357 15.49 7.28 12.68
CA THR A 357 15.74 6.21 13.66
C THR A 357 14.41 5.72 14.22
N ILE A 358 14.16 4.43 14.11
CA ILE A 358 12.97 3.75 14.63
C ILE A 358 13.39 2.91 15.83
N ASN A 359 12.83 3.22 16.99
CA ASN A 359 12.96 2.45 18.22
C ASN A 359 11.68 1.63 18.42
N ASN A 360 11.51 0.58 17.63
CA ASN A 360 10.42 -0.40 17.77
C ASN A 360 10.95 -1.63 18.50
N ALA A 361 10.40 -1.96 19.67
CA ALA A 361 10.88 -3.10 20.46
C ALA A 361 10.30 -4.46 20.00
N THR A 362 9.35 -4.47 19.06
CA THR A 362 8.77 -5.71 18.53
C THR A 362 9.72 -6.38 17.54
N ALA A 363 10.41 -7.43 17.98
CA ALA A 363 11.26 -8.24 17.11
C ALA A 363 10.44 -8.93 16.00
N GLY A 364 11.01 -9.03 14.80
CA GLY A 364 10.43 -9.81 13.70
C GLY A 364 9.26 -9.15 12.98
N HIS A 365 9.07 -7.84 13.16
CA HIS A 365 7.96 -7.13 12.52
C HIS A 365 8.24 -6.82 11.04
N ALA A 366 7.19 -6.41 10.33
CA ALA A 366 7.26 -5.91 8.98
C ALA A 366 7.08 -4.38 8.97
N LEU A 367 7.96 -3.68 8.27
CA LEU A 367 7.94 -2.22 8.12
C LEU A 367 7.71 -1.85 6.66
N GLN A 368 6.63 -1.11 6.39
CA GLN A 368 6.42 -0.46 5.11
C GLN A 368 7.04 0.95 5.11
N ILE A 369 7.79 1.28 4.07
CA ILE A 369 8.40 2.59 3.88
C ILE A 369 7.93 3.13 2.53
N GLU A 370 7.04 4.11 2.57
CA GLU A 370 6.62 4.87 1.40
C GLU A 370 7.60 6.02 1.16
N LEU A 371 8.16 6.08 -0.04
CA LEU A 371 9.21 7.03 -0.41
C LEU A 371 8.82 7.86 -1.62
N SER A 372 8.93 9.18 -1.48
CA SER A 372 8.70 10.13 -2.55
C SER A 372 9.67 11.31 -2.43
N GLY A 373 10.48 11.55 -3.46
CA GLY A 373 11.44 12.67 -3.49
C GLY A 373 12.49 12.70 -2.36
N SER A 374 12.71 11.58 -1.67
CA SER A 374 13.53 11.49 -0.45
C SER A 374 14.69 10.49 -0.62
N ASN A 375 15.83 10.78 0.00
CA ASN A 375 17.00 9.87 0.04
C ASN A 375 17.43 9.58 1.49
N PRO A 376 16.63 8.83 2.26
CA PRO A 376 16.84 8.67 3.70
C PRO A 376 17.88 7.60 4.05
N THR A 377 18.50 7.78 5.22
CA THR A 377 19.05 6.69 6.04
C THR A 377 17.98 6.28 7.04
N VAL A 378 17.53 5.03 6.99
CA VAL A 378 16.56 4.47 7.93
C VAL A 378 17.28 3.44 8.80
N THR A 379 17.15 3.58 10.11
CA THR A 379 17.64 2.61 11.10
C THR A 379 16.45 2.00 11.81
N ASP A 380 16.28 0.70 11.65
CA ASP A 380 15.40 -0.16 12.44
C ASP A 380 16.23 -1.42 12.70
N VAL A 381 16.36 -1.83 13.95
CA VAL A 381 17.22 -2.97 14.30
C VAL A 381 16.42 -4.27 14.52
N ALA A 382 15.09 -4.19 14.42
CA ALA A 382 14.18 -5.25 14.80
C ALA A 382 13.29 -5.76 13.65
N ALA A 383 13.19 -5.02 12.54
CA ALA A 383 12.41 -5.42 11.38
C ALA A 383 13.07 -6.61 10.65
N GLU A 384 12.29 -7.64 10.33
CA GLU A 384 12.76 -8.76 9.51
C GLU A 384 12.31 -8.64 8.05
N THR A 385 11.27 -7.83 7.82
CA THR A 385 10.74 -7.53 6.49
C THR A 385 10.62 -6.03 6.30
N VAL A 386 11.21 -5.50 5.23
CA VAL A 386 11.06 -4.10 4.83
C VAL A 386 10.45 -4.02 3.44
N ASN A 387 9.29 -3.37 3.34
CA ASN A 387 8.56 -3.18 2.09
C ASN A 387 8.68 -1.72 1.66
N PHE A 388 9.42 -1.45 0.59
CA PHE A 388 9.48 -0.13 -0.03
C PHE A 388 8.34 0.05 -1.04
N VAL A 389 7.66 1.19 -0.94
CA VAL A 389 6.72 1.68 -1.95
C VAL A 389 7.29 2.99 -2.48
N THR A 390 7.84 2.97 -3.69
CA THR A 390 8.56 4.10 -4.27
C THR A 390 7.68 4.84 -5.28
N SER A 391 7.77 6.17 -5.25
CA SER A 391 7.13 7.02 -6.25
C SER A 391 8.05 8.15 -6.68
N ALA A 392 7.94 8.59 -7.93
CA ALA A 392 8.70 9.74 -8.41
C ALA A 392 8.39 11.01 -7.62
N GLY A 393 7.17 11.16 -7.10
CA GLY A 393 6.73 12.42 -6.50
C GLY A 393 6.71 13.57 -7.51
N SER A 394 6.68 14.81 -7.01
CA SER A 394 6.73 16.02 -7.84
C SER A 394 8.10 16.33 -8.44
N ASN A 395 9.15 15.69 -7.93
CA ASN A 395 10.52 15.85 -8.37
C ASN A 395 10.88 14.59 -9.17
N ALA A 396 11.01 14.67 -10.50
CA ALA A 396 11.23 13.54 -11.40
C ALA A 396 12.56 12.78 -11.17
N ALA A 397 12.77 12.25 -9.98
CA ALA A 397 13.91 11.44 -9.62
C ALA A 397 13.80 10.12 -10.38
N SER A 398 14.80 9.83 -11.20
CA SER A 398 14.90 8.57 -11.94
C SER A 398 15.24 7.39 -11.02
N GLN A 399 15.71 7.66 -9.80
CA GLN A 399 16.09 6.67 -8.79
C GLN A 399 16.10 7.31 -7.39
N LEU A 400 15.68 6.56 -6.36
CA LEU A 400 15.79 6.97 -4.95
C LEU A 400 16.95 6.24 -4.27
N SER A 401 17.75 6.93 -3.48
CA SER A 401 18.86 6.33 -2.72
C SER A 401 18.47 6.15 -1.26
N VAL A 402 18.53 4.92 -0.77
CA VAL A 402 18.20 4.57 0.62
C VAL A 402 19.39 3.90 1.27
N LYS A 403 19.69 4.31 2.50
CA LYS A 403 20.57 3.54 3.38
C LYS A 403 19.73 2.86 4.47
N LEU A 404 19.72 1.53 4.51
CA LEU A 404 19.01 0.75 5.52
C LEU A 404 20.00 0.13 6.50
N VAL A 405 20.03 0.66 7.72
CA VAL A 405 20.87 0.13 8.80
C VAL A 405 20.02 -0.82 9.64
N ASP A 406 19.90 -2.05 9.16
CA ASP A 406 19.09 -3.10 9.77
C ASP A 406 19.83 -4.46 9.67
N PRO A 407 20.41 -4.96 10.77
CA PRO A 407 21.09 -6.25 10.77
C PRO A 407 20.11 -7.45 10.77
N ALA A 408 18.85 -7.25 11.14
CA ALA A 408 17.85 -8.31 11.28
C ALA A 408 17.04 -8.58 10.00
N VAL A 409 17.10 -7.68 9.01
CA VAL A 409 16.36 -7.82 7.76
C VAL A 409 16.69 -9.12 7.03
N LYS A 410 15.63 -9.87 6.69
CA LYS A 410 15.66 -11.12 5.91
C LYS A 410 14.97 -10.96 4.57
N THR A 411 13.97 -10.08 4.49
CA THR A 411 13.20 -9.83 3.27
C THR A 411 13.14 -8.34 2.98
N ILE A 412 13.46 -7.96 1.75
CA ILE A 412 13.24 -6.63 1.21
C ILE A 412 12.33 -6.77 0.01
N LYS A 413 11.24 -5.99 -0.02
CA LYS A 413 10.38 -5.87 -1.21
C LYS A 413 10.38 -4.45 -1.72
N VAL A 414 10.34 -4.29 -3.04
CA VAL A 414 10.29 -2.98 -3.69
C VAL A 414 9.15 -2.98 -4.70
N THR A 415 8.26 -1.99 -4.58
CA THR A 415 7.12 -1.81 -5.48
C THR A 415 6.97 -0.34 -5.84
N GLY A 416 6.26 -0.05 -6.94
CA GLY A 416 5.97 1.33 -7.35
C GLY A 416 6.49 1.66 -8.74
N ASP A 417 6.90 2.91 -8.93
CA ASP A 417 7.23 3.47 -10.25
C ASP A 417 8.62 4.12 -10.34
N VAL A 418 9.47 3.95 -9.32
CA VAL A 418 10.86 4.41 -9.33
C VAL A 418 11.78 3.37 -8.71
N GLY A 419 12.91 3.09 -9.38
CA GLY A 419 13.90 2.15 -8.88
C GLY A 419 14.67 2.67 -7.67
N ILE A 420 15.32 1.76 -6.94
CA ILE A 420 16.02 2.09 -5.70
C ILE A 420 17.52 1.81 -5.81
N LYS A 421 18.34 2.74 -5.32
CA LYS A 421 19.73 2.47 -4.96
C LYS A 421 19.79 2.16 -3.47
N LEU A 422 20.06 0.91 -3.12
CA LEU A 422 19.99 0.45 -1.74
C LEU A 422 21.38 0.11 -1.20
N ASP A 423 21.78 0.83 -0.16
CA ASP A 423 22.91 0.50 0.71
C ASP A 423 22.34 -0.09 2.00
N PHE A 424 22.65 -1.33 2.35
CA PHE A 424 22.08 -1.98 3.53
C PHE A 424 23.10 -2.86 4.25
N SER A 425 22.92 -3.00 5.57
CA SER A 425 23.83 -3.77 6.44
C SER A 425 23.23 -5.07 6.96
N ALA A 426 22.48 -5.80 6.12
CA ALA A 426 21.83 -7.05 6.52
C ALA A 426 22.64 -8.27 6.09
N SER A 427 23.24 -8.96 7.06
CA SER A 427 24.00 -10.20 6.81
C SER A 427 23.10 -11.42 6.58
N GLU A 428 21.82 -11.33 6.95
CA GLU A 428 20.87 -12.45 6.91
C GLU A 428 19.89 -12.40 5.73
N LEU A 429 20.04 -11.45 4.81
CA LEU A 429 19.09 -11.29 3.69
C LEU A 429 18.89 -12.60 2.92
N LYS A 430 17.63 -13.01 2.78
CA LYS A 430 17.17 -14.20 2.04
C LYS A 430 16.37 -13.85 0.81
N VAL A 431 15.67 -12.73 0.81
CA VAL A 431 14.82 -12.32 -0.32
C VAL A 431 15.01 -10.83 -0.59
N PHE A 432 15.31 -10.51 -1.84
CA PHE A 432 15.11 -9.18 -2.42
C PHE A 432 14.12 -9.33 -3.57
N ASP A 433 12.95 -8.71 -3.47
CA ASP A 433 11.89 -8.87 -4.46
C ASP A 433 11.41 -7.51 -4.95
N ALA A 434 11.92 -7.09 -6.10
CA ALA A 434 11.53 -5.88 -6.79
C ALA A 434 10.59 -6.15 -8.00
N SER A 435 10.03 -7.36 -8.09
CA SER A 435 9.11 -7.76 -9.18
C SER A 435 7.84 -6.91 -9.27
N GLY A 436 7.49 -6.17 -8.21
CA GLY A 436 6.37 -5.24 -8.19
C GLY A 436 6.69 -3.83 -8.71
N LEU A 437 7.89 -3.56 -9.21
CA LEU A 437 8.21 -2.32 -9.91
C LEU A 437 7.65 -2.30 -11.33
N THR A 438 7.05 -1.18 -11.71
CA THR A 438 6.52 -0.97 -13.08
C THR A 438 7.54 -0.36 -14.04
N LYS A 439 8.59 0.28 -13.49
CA LYS A 439 9.73 0.88 -14.19
C LYS A 439 10.80 1.29 -13.16
N GLY A 440 12.00 1.56 -13.64
CA GLY A 440 13.07 2.21 -12.89
C GLY A 440 14.23 1.28 -12.55
N THR A 441 15.41 1.84 -12.32
CA THR A 441 16.65 1.08 -12.16
C THR A 441 16.94 0.80 -10.69
N ASN A 442 17.14 -0.47 -10.34
CA ASN A 442 17.67 -0.88 -9.05
C ASN A 442 19.19 -0.95 -9.08
N ILE A 443 19.85 -0.43 -8.05
CA ILE A 443 21.28 -0.58 -7.84
C ILE A 443 21.49 -1.11 -6.43
N VAL A 444 21.79 -2.41 -6.32
CA VAL A 444 21.91 -3.08 -5.04
C VAL A 444 23.26 -3.80 -4.98
N LYS A 445 24.05 -3.42 -3.98
CA LYS A 445 25.27 -4.14 -3.64
C LYS A 445 25.01 -4.97 -2.38
N PHE A 446 24.93 -6.27 -2.55
CA PHE A 446 24.79 -7.21 -1.46
C PHE A 446 26.10 -7.29 -0.66
N SER A 447 25.98 -7.67 0.63
CA SER A 447 27.12 -7.81 1.55
C SER A 447 27.44 -9.29 1.80
N GLY A 448 27.57 -10.08 0.72
CA GLY A 448 27.85 -11.52 0.81
C GLY A 448 26.64 -12.39 1.16
N ALA A 449 25.44 -11.98 0.74
CA ALA A 449 24.21 -12.76 0.95
C ALA A 449 24.36 -14.19 0.37
N ASN A 450 23.99 -15.20 1.16
CA ASN A 450 24.10 -16.61 0.77
C ASN A 450 22.72 -17.25 0.68
N ALA A 451 22.52 -18.05 -0.37
CA ALA A 451 21.25 -18.72 -0.66
C ALA A 451 20.06 -17.74 -0.65
N ALA A 452 20.27 -16.53 -1.19
CA ALA A 452 19.24 -15.54 -1.35
C ALA A 452 18.50 -15.72 -2.67
N THR A 453 17.24 -15.31 -2.72
CA THR A 453 16.42 -15.20 -3.93
C THR A 453 16.23 -13.72 -4.26
N ILE A 454 16.58 -13.34 -5.49
CA ILE A 454 16.59 -11.96 -5.97
C ILE A 454 15.77 -11.85 -7.24
N PHE A 455 14.83 -10.90 -7.27
CA PHE A 455 14.05 -10.52 -8.44
C PHE A 455 14.22 -9.02 -8.70
N GLY A 456 14.67 -8.62 -9.88
CA GLY A 456 14.87 -7.21 -10.24
C GLY A 456 13.60 -6.48 -10.68
N GLY A 457 12.75 -7.18 -11.45
CA GLY A 457 11.49 -6.62 -11.91
C GLY A 457 11.68 -5.86 -13.23
N ALA A 458 11.07 -4.69 -13.38
CA ALA A 458 11.16 -3.91 -14.62
C ALA A 458 12.16 -2.75 -14.51
N GLY A 459 12.99 -2.57 -15.53
CA GLY A 459 14.02 -1.53 -15.59
C GLY A 459 15.41 -2.15 -15.74
N GLN A 460 16.44 -1.31 -15.93
CA GLN A 460 17.82 -1.80 -16.01
C GLN A 460 18.37 -1.95 -14.59
N ASP A 461 18.61 -3.17 -14.12
CA ASP A 461 19.00 -3.46 -12.77
C ASP A 461 20.47 -3.83 -12.64
N PHE A 462 21.08 -3.47 -11.50
CA PHE A 462 22.50 -3.67 -11.24
C PHE A 462 22.67 -4.38 -9.89
N PHE A 463 22.99 -5.67 -9.95
CA PHE A 463 23.15 -6.50 -8.76
C PHE A 463 24.56 -7.08 -8.64
N SER A 464 25.18 -6.87 -7.48
CA SER A 464 26.57 -7.27 -7.22
C SER A 464 26.82 -7.60 -5.74
N GLY A 465 27.98 -8.20 -5.43
CA GLY A 465 28.41 -8.42 -4.05
C GLY A 465 27.75 -9.62 -3.35
N PHE A 466 27.30 -10.61 -4.11
CA PHE A 466 26.70 -11.82 -3.57
C PHE A 466 27.71 -12.74 -2.87
N GLY A 467 27.18 -13.62 -2.01
CA GLY A 467 27.89 -14.75 -1.41
C GLY A 467 27.85 -15.97 -2.33
N SER A 468 27.33 -17.09 -1.86
CA SER A 468 27.25 -18.36 -2.61
C SER A 468 25.81 -18.89 -2.67
N GLY A 469 25.50 -19.65 -3.71
CA GLY A 469 24.23 -20.40 -3.80
C GLY A 469 22.98 -19.56 -4.07
N ASN A 470 23.12 -18.36 -4.64
CA ASN A 470 22.00 -17.43 -4.83
C ASN A 470 21.19 -17.75 -6.09
N ASN A 471 19.91 -17.38 -6.10
CA ASN A 471 19.04 -17.43 -7.26
C ASN A 471 18.68 -15.99 -7.66
N VAL A 472 19.11 -15.55 -8.84
CA VAL A 472 18.96 -14.17 -9.32
C VAL A 472 18.21 -14.19 -10.64
N ASP A 473 17.16 -13.39 -10.71
CA ASP A 473 16.38 -13.09 -11.91
C ASP A 473 16.40 -11.57 -12.11
N GLY A 474 17.03 -11.10 -13.20
CA GLY A 474 17.11 -9.67 -13.54
C GLY A 474 15.74 -9.10 -13.86
N GLY A 475 14.97 -9.81 -14.67
CA GLY A 475 13.59 -9.47 -15.01
C GLY A 475 13.48 -8.89 -16.40
N ALA A 476 12.97 -7.67 -16.54
CA ALA A 476 12.79 -7.01 -17.82
C ALA A 476 13.62 -5.73 -17.89
N GLY A 477 14.50 -5.61 -18.88
CA GLY A 477 15.43 -4.50 -19.00
C GLY A 477 16.81 -5.01 -19.40
N ASN A 478 17.75 -4.11 -19.65
CA ASN A 478 19.14 -4.52 -19.87
C ASN A 478 19.83 -4.55 -18.51
N ASP A 479 19.96 -5.74 -17.94
CA ASP A 479 20.41 -5.93 -16.56
C ASP A 479 21.91 -6.23 -16.48
N VAL A 480 22.50 -5.92 -15.34
CA VAL A 480 23.89 -6.22 -15.01
C VAL A 480 23.93 -7.07 -13.75
N LEU A 481 24.24 -8.36 -13.93
CA LEU A 481 24.24 -9.35 -12.87
C LEU A 481 25.65 -9.87 -12.64
N GLU A 482 26.22 -9.63 -11.46
CA GLU A 482 27.49 -10.24 -11.06
C GLU A 482 27.22 -11.47 -10.19
N SER A 483 27.72 -12.65 -10.56
CA SER A 483 27.61 -13.82 -9.69
C SER A 483 28.48 -13.63 -8.44
N GLY A 484 28.10 -14.30 -7.36
CA GLY A 484 29.01 -14.47 -6.23
C GLY A 484 30.03 -15.57 -6.51
N TYR A 485 30.51 -16.23 -5.46
CA TYR A 485 31.41 -17.37 -5.58
C TYR A 485 30.65 -18.66 -5.34
N TYR A 486 30.77 -19.62 -6.28
CA TYR A 486 30.19 -20.95 -6.20
C TYR A 486 28.65 -21.01 -6.11
N GLY A 487 28.04 -21.73 -7.06
CA GLY A 487 26.70 -22.29 -6.88
C GLY A 487 25.53 -21.35 -7.17
N ASP A 488 25.76 -20.16 -7.75
CA ASP A 488 24.65 -19.27 -8.09
C ASP A 488 23.90 -19.73 -9.35
N THR A 489 22.61 -19.44 -9.41
CA THR A 489 21.76 -19.51 -10.59
C THR A 489 21.41 -18.08 -11.00
N LEU A 490 21.74 -17.68 -12.23
CA LEU A 490 21.50 -16.34 -12.76
C LEU A 490 20.66 -16.45 -14.02
N VAL A 491 19.60 -15.66 -14.09
CA VAL A 491 18.75 -15.46 -15.26
C VAL A 491 18.76 -13.96 -15.55
N GLY A 492 19.21 -13.55 -16.74
CA GLY A 492 19.16 -12.16 -17.19
C GLY A 492 17.71 -11.71 -17.31
N GLY A 493 16.97 -12.33 -18.22
CA GLY A 493 15.55 -12.10 -18.41
C GLY A 493 15.28 -11.55 -19.81
N GLU A 494 14.31 -10.64 -19.94
CA GLU A 494 14.08 -9.95 -21.21
C GLU A 494 15.02 -8.75 -21.34
N GLY A 495 15.84 -8.67 -22.39
CA GLY A 495 16.68 -7.49 -22.61
C GLY A 495 17.98 -7.83 -23.31
N ASN A 496 19.02 -7.01 -23.13
CA ASN A 496 20.38 -7.42 -23.48
C ASN A 496 21.20 -7.34 -22.21
N ASP A 497 21.45 -8.49 -21.60
CA ASP A 497 21.96 -8.55 -20.23
C ASP A 497 23.48 -8.74 -20.22
N ASP A 498 24.15 -8.06 -19.29
CA ASP A 498 25.57 -8.23 -19.02
C ASP A 498 25.73 -9.08 -17.74
N ILE A 499 26.09 -10.36 -17.92
CA ILE A 499 26.25 -11.31 -16.81
C ILE A 499 27.74 -11.56 -16.55
N LEU A 500 28.20 -11.15 -15.36
CA LEU A 500 29.57 -11.27 -14.89
C LEU A 500 29.71 -12.56 -14.07
N ILE A 501 30.37 -13.56 -14.64
CA ILE A 501 30.51 -14.91 -14.08
C ILE A 501 31.85 -15.02 -13.37
N ASN A 502 31.80 -14.97 -12.05
CA ASN A 502 32.92 -15.20 -11.15
C ASN A 502 33.25 -16.70 -11.02
N ARG A 503 34.23 -17.01 -10.17
CA ARG A 503 34.71 -18.39 -9.97
C ARG A 503 33.64 -19.28 -9.34
N GLY A 504 33.42 -20.43 -9.96
CA GLY A 504 32.66 -21.54 -9.35
C GLY A 504 31.81 -22.30 -10.36
N LEU A 505 30.92 -23.13 -9.83
CA LEU A 505 29.89 -23.83 -10.62
C LEU A 505 28.62 -22.97 -10.60
N HIS A 506 28.45 -22.07 -11.56
CA HIS A 506 27.23 -21.28 -11.72
C HIS A 506 26.37 -21.85 -12.86
N THR A 507 25.05 -21.71 -12.74
CA THR A 507 24.10 -21.99 -13.83
C THR A 507 23.58 -20.65 -14.34
N VAL A 508 23.77 -20.36 -15.62
CA VAL A 508 23.49 -19.03 -16.17
C VAL A 508 22.57 -19.14 -17.38
N SER A 509 21.62 -18.23 -17.48
CA SER A 509 20.72 -18.05 -18.62
C SER A 509 20.68 -16.57 -18.96
N GLY A 510 20.84 -16.23 -20.23
CA GLY A 510 20.67 -14.85 -20.70
C GLY A 510 19.18 -14.50 -20.77
N GLY A 511 18.37 -15.42 -21.29
CA GLY A 511 16.98 -15.18 -21.62
C GLY A 511 16.83 -14.65 -23.05
N PRO A 512 15.67 -14.07 -23.39
CA PRO A 512 15.49 -13.40 -24.68
C PRO A 512 16.34 -12.13 -24.78
N GLY A 513 17.29 -12.11 -25.71
CA GLY A 513 18.22 -11.00 -25.79
C GLY A 513 19.38 -11.22 -26.73
N ALA A 514 20.25 -10.21 -26.82
CA ALA A 514 21.63 -10.39 -27.27
C ALA A 514 22.54 -10.18 -26.06
N ASP A 515 22.72 -11.23 -25.29
CA ASP A 515 23.31 -11.16 -23.95
C ASP A 515 24.83 -11.29 -23.99
N ARG A 516 25.50 -10.85 -22.93
CA ARG A 516 26.96 -10.93 -22.79
C ARG A 516 27.32 -11.66 -21.52
N PHE A 517 28.02 -12.78 -21.68
CA PHE A 517 28.52 -13.60 -20.58
C PHE A 517 30.01 -13.37 -20.40
N TYR A 518 30.38 -12.63 -19.35
CA TYR A 518 31.77 -12.32 -19.01
C TYR A 518 32.35 -13.41 -18.10
N VAL A 519 33.26 -14.23 -18.64
CA VAL A 519 33.97 -15.26 -17.88
C VAL A 519 35.18 -14.62 -17.20
N MET A 520 35.03 -14.28 -15.91
CA MET A 520 35.96 -13.38 -15.21
C MET A 520 37.14 -14.07 -14.54
N GLU A 521 36.98 -15.32 -14.11
CA GLU A 521 37.94 -15.98 -13.22
C GLU A 521 38.39 -17.36 -13.73
N PRO A 522 39.57 -17.86 -13.31
CA PRO A 522 40.06 -19.21 -13.65
C PRO A 522 39.17 -20.33 -13.14
N ALA A 523 39.16 -21.45 -13.87
CA ALA A 523 38.43 -22.65 -13.48
C ALA A 523 39.22 -23.51 -12.49
N TYR A 524 39.40 -22.99 -11.28
CA TYR A 524 40.09 -23.70 -10.19
C TYR A 524 39.49 -25.09 -9.97
N PHE A 525 40.38 -26.09 -9.77
CA PHE A 525 39.99 -27.48 -9.63
C PHE A 525 39.14 -28.01 -10.81
N LYS A 526 39.24 -27.39 -11.98
CA LYS A 526 38.44 -27.68 -13.18
C LYS A 526 36.92 -27.52 -12.92
N GLN A 527 36.54 -26.60 -12.02
CA GLN A 527 35.15 -26.18 -11.79
C GLN A 527 34.85 -24.91 -12.57
N PHE A 528 33.76 -24.91 -13.33
CA PHE A 528 33.34 -23.80 -14.18
C PHE A 528 31.83 -23.79 -14.40
N SER A 529 31.33 -22.62 -14.81
CA SER A 529 29.91 -22.37 -15.01
C SER A 529 29.38 -22.94 -16.32
N THR A 530 28.06 -23.05 -16.40
CA THR A 530 27.34 -23.48 -17.59
C THR A 530 26.33 -22.40 -18.00
N ILE A 531 26.38 -22.00 -19.27
CA ILE A 531 25.33 -21.20 -19.92
C ILE A 531 24.30 -22.17 -20.51
N THR A 532 23.03 -21.98 -20.20
CA THR A 532 21.96 -22.97 -20.42
C THR A 532 21.19 -22.76 -21.71
N ASP A 533 21.21 -21.56 -22.27
CA ASP A 533 20.33 -21.10 -23.35
C ASP A 533 21.05 -20.32 -24.46
N ALA A 534 22.39 -20.38 -24.50
CA ALA A 534 23.22 -19.67 -25.48
C ALA A 534 22.67 -19.81 -26.91
N SER A 535 22.38 -18.67 -27.54
CA SER A 535 21.63 -18.55 -28.79
C SER A 535 22.29 -17.54 -29.76
N SER A 536 21.71 -17.35 -30.94
CA SER A 536 22.26 -16.44 -31.96
C SER A 536 22.13 -14.98 -31.50
N GLY A 537 23.22 -14.22 -31.58
CA GLY A 537 23.29 -12.83 -31.08
C GLY A 537 24.05 -12.69 -29.76
N ASP A 538 24.02 -13.73 -28.92
CA ASP A 538 24.71 -13.76 -27.63
C ASP A 538 26.23 -13.73 -27.78
N ARG A 539 26.90 -13.27 -26.73
CA ARG A 539 28.34 -13.06 -26.68
C ARG A 539 28.96 -13.76 -25.50
N VAL A 540 29.95 -14.60 -25.78
CA VAL A 540 30.81 -15.17 -24.74
C VAL A 540 32.11 -14.36 -24.70
N CYS A 541 32.31 -13.68 -23.58
CA CYS A 541 33.34 -12.67 -23.40
C CYS A 541 34.41 -13.19 -22.43
N PHE A 542 35.67 -13.18 -22.86
CA PHE A 542 36.82 -13.36 -21.98
C PHE A 542 37.69 -12.10 -22.02
N ASP A 543 38.54 -11.90 -21.02
CA ASP A 543 39.54 -10.82 -21.03
C ASP A 543 40.74 -11.20 -21.90
N ILE A 544 41.63 -10.24 -22.21
CA ILE A 544 42.95 -10.43 -22.85
C ILE A 544 43.00 -11.63 -23.81
N ILE A 545 42.54 -11.46 -25.05
CA ILE A 545 42.56 -12.53 -26.06
C ILE A 545 43.45 -12.13 -27.24
N THR A 546 44.28 -13.06 -27.68
CA THR A 546 45.17 -12.87 -28.83
C THR A 546 44.56 -13.42 -30.11
N THR A 547 43.95 -14.62 -30.06
CA THR A 547 43.37 -15.29 -31.23
C THR A 547 42.22 -16.23 -30.82
N PHE A 548 41.23 -16.39 -31.71
CA PHE A 548 40.18 -17.40 -31.60
C PHE A 548 40.35 -18.46 -32.70
N GLN A 549 40.42 -19.72 -32.31
CA GLN A 549 40.39 -20.84 -33.23
C GLN A 549 38.94 -21.20 -33.58
N SER A 550 38.45 -20.70 -34.71
CA SER A 550 37.08 -20.97 -35.18
C SER A 550 36.86 -22.44 -35.57
N THR A 551 37.90 -23.18 -35.97
CA THR A 551 37.77 -24.61 -36.29
C THR A 551 37.71 -25.47 -35.02
N GLU A 552 36.69 -26.32 -34.90
CA GLU A 552 36.51 -27.25 -33.77
C GLU A 552 37.74 -28.12 -33.53
N ILE A 553 38.11 -28.29 -32.26
CA ILE A 553 39.07 -29.30 -31.85
C ILE A 553 38.35 -30.63 -31.66
N VAL A 554 38.57 -31.54 -32.61
CA VAL A 554 38.00 -32.89 -32.57
C VAL A 554 38.80 -33.75 -31.62
N LEU A 555 38.16 -34.17 -30.52
CA LEU A 555 38.77 -35.02 -29.51
C LEU A 555 39.00 -36.45 -30.03
N SER A 556 40.01 -37.13 -29.47
CA SER A 556 40.22 -38.56 -29.71
C SER A 556 38.99 -39.37 -29.29
N LYS A 557 38.68 -40.43 -30.05
CA LYS A 557 37.61 -41.38 -29.71
C LYS A 557 37.82 -42.12 -28.37
N TYR A 558 39.00 -41.98 -27.77
CA TYR A 558 39.36 -42.55 -26.46
C TYR A 558 39.30 -41.52 -25.32
N THR A 559 38.84 -40.30 -25.58
CA THR A 559 38.65 -39.28 -24.54
C THR A 559 37.30 -39.48 -23.86
N PHE A 560 37.32 -39.99 -22.63
CA PHE A 560 36.10 -40.26 -21.84
C PHE A 560 35.90 -39.32 -20.64
N LEU A 561 36.95 -38.57 -20.28
CA LEU A 561 36.94 -37.62 -19.16
C LEU A 561 37.07 -36.20 -19.70
N LEU A 562 36.24 -35.31 -19.17
CA LEU A 562 36.30 -33.89 -19.49
C LEU A 562 37.65 -33.27 -19.10
N SER A 563 38.25 -33.74 -18.01
CA SER A 563 39.59 -33.30 -17.59
C SER A 563 40.65 -33.55 -18.65
N THR A 564 40.61 -34.73 -19.32
CA THR A 564 41.51 -35.08 -20.42
C THR A 564 41.20 -34.30 -21.70
N ALA A 565 39.92 -33.98 -21.93
CA ALA A 565 39.53 -33.11 -23.04
C ALA A 565 40.09 -31.69 -22.87
N LEU A 566 40.00 -31.14 -21.66
CA LEU A 566 40.59 -29.84 -21.32
C LEU A 566 42.11 -29.83 -21.46
N ASP A 567 42.80 -30.89 -21.02
CA ASP A 567 44.25 -30.96 -21.20
C ASP A 567 44.64 -31.04 -22.68
N ALA A 568 43.88 -31.76 -23.50
CA ALA A 568 44.13 -31.89 -24.93
C ALA A 568 43.84 -30.61 -25.73
N VAL A 569 42.86 -29.79 -25.30
CA VAL A 569 42.46 -28.57 -26.03
C VAL A 569 43.47 -27.42 -25.83
N THR A 570 44.20 -27.43 -24.71
CA THR A 570 45.23 -26.42 -24.40
C THR A 570 46.64 -26.86 -24.78
N GLU A 571 46.86 -28.15 -25.08
CA GLU A 571 48.19 -28.67 -25.43
C GLU A 571 48.81 -27.94 -26.63
N GLY A 572 50.00 -27.35 -26.43
CA GLY A 572 50.75 -26.64 -27.47
C GLY A 572 50.13 -25.32 -27.95
N ASN A 573 49.12 -24.78 -27.26
CA ASN A 573 48.56 -23.46 -27.59
C ASN A 573 49.51 -22.32 -27.20
N ALA A 574 49.34 -21.18 -27.89
CA ALA A 574 49.92 -19.93 -27.43
C ALA A 574 49.07 -19.36 -26.28
N THR A 575 49.71 -18.66 -25.35
CA THR A 575 49.02 -17.98 -24.25
C THR A 575 47.97 -17.00 -24.76
N ASN A 576 46.84 -16.94 -24.07
CA ASN A 576 45.63 -16.17 -24.34
C ASN A 576 44.88 -16.57 -25.63
N LYS A 577 45.02 -17.84 -26.06
CA LYS A 577 44.27 -18.39 -27.19
C LYS A 577 42.93 -18.93 -26.73
N LEU A 578 41.88 -18.60 -27.50
CA LEU A 578 40.57 -19.22 -27.36
C LEU A 578 40.42 -20.40 -28.31
N SER A 579 39.95 -21.51 -27.75
CA SER A 579 39.73 -22.78 -28.44
C SER A 579 38.39 -23.38 -28.00
N TRP A 580 37.79 -24.24 -28.83
CA TRP A 580 36.53 -24.88 -28.50
C TRP A 580 36.43 -26.33 -28.98
N PHE A 581 35.63 -27.11 -28.28
CA PHE A 581 35.35 -28.51 -28.58
C PHE A 581 33.94 -28.90 -28.11
N ARG A 582 33.45 -30.04 -28.59
CA ARG A 582 32.22 -30.65 -28.09
C ARG A 582 32.52 -31.91 -27.31
N PHE A 583 31.83 -32.10 -26.19
CA PHE A 583 31.98 -33.27 -25.35
C PHE A 583 30.66 -33.61 -24.67
N GLN A 584 30.23 -34.86 -24.78
CA GLN A 584 29.03 -35.40 -24.13
C GLN A 584 27.74 -34.55 -24.30
N GLY A 585 27.58 -33.92 -25.46
CA GLY A 585 26.36 -33.16 -25.79
C GLY A 585 26.40 -31.66 -25.46
N SER A 586 27.52 -31.17 -24.92
CA SER A 586 27.76 -29.74 -24.66
C SER A 586 28.95 -29.21 -25.47
N THR A 587 28.94 -27.91 -25.72
CA THR A 587 30.07 -27.18 -26.32
C THR A 587 30.86 -26.49 -25.21
N TYR A 588 32.20 -26.54 -25.28
CA TYR A 588 33.09 -25.92 -24.31
C TYR A 588 33.97 -24.90 -25.00
N VAL A 589 34.09 -23.71 -24.40
CA VAL A 589 35.03 -22.68 -24.83
C VAL A 589 36.10 -22.52 -23.76
N VAL A 590 37.36 -22.58 -24.17
CA VAL A 590 38.51 -22.58 -23.28
C VAL A 590 39.47 -21.46 -23.68
N GLN A 591 39.85 -20.66 -22.70
CA GLN A 591 40.94 -19.71 -22.78
C GLN A 591 42.17 -20.30 -22.09
N ASP A 592 43.18 -20.65 -22.88
CA ASP A 592 44.49 -21.01 -22.35
C ASP A 592 45.26 -19.75 -22.01
N ARG A 593 45.42 -19.45 -20.72
CA ARG A 593 46.14 -18.28 -20.21
C ARG A 593 47.52 -18.66 -19.67
N SER A 594 47.89 -19.93 -19.81
CA SER A 594 49.14 -20.45 -19.32
C SER A 594 50.16 -20.61 -20.46
N ALA A 595 51.39 -20.98 -20.09
CA ALA A 595 52.36 -21.54 -21.01
C ALA A 595 52.55 -23.05 -20.74
N ALA A 596 51.66 -23.64 -19.94
CA ALA A 596 51.72 -25.03 -19.54
C ALA A 596 51.31 -25.94 -20.71
N ASN A 597 51.88 -27.14 -20.77
CA ASN A 597 51.45 -28.14 -21.74
C ASN A 597 50.27 -28.93 -21.15
N GLY A 598 49.07 -28.38 -21.28
CA GLY A 598 47.83 -28.90 -20.68
C GLY A 598 47.12 -27.85 -19.83
N PHE A 599 45.92 -28.19 -19.33
CA PHE A 599 45.04 -27.20 -18.70
C PHE A 599 45.53 -26.81 -17.30
N ASP A 600 45.89 -25.55 -17.11
CA ASP A 600 46.27 -24.97 -15.83
C ASP A 600 45.07 -24.34 -15.14
N SER A 601 44.47 -25.06 -14.20
CA SER A 601 43.30 -24.58 -13.44
C SER A 601 43.52 -23.30 -12.63
N ALA A 602 44.77 -22.87 -12.41
CA ALA A 602 45.06 -21.62 -11.71
C ALA A 602 44.98 -20.38 -12.62
N LEU A 603 45.05 -20.57 -13.94
CA LEU A 603 45.11 -19.48 -14.92
C LEU A 603 44.03 -19.63 -16.00
N ASP A 604 43.83 -20.83 -16.52
CA ASP A 604 42.95 -21.08 -17.65
C ASP A 604 41.49 -20.94 -17.27
N ARG A 605 40.71 -20.45 -18.23
CA ARG A 605 39.26 -20.25 -18.09
C ARG A 605 38.52 -21.18 -19.00
N VAL A 606 37.35 -21.62 -18.56
CA VAL A 606 36.45 -22.43 -19.36
C VAL A 606 35.02 -22.09 -19.01
N ILE A 607 34.15 -22.17 -20.02
CA ILE A 607 32.71 -22.09 -19.85
C ILE A 607 32.07 -23.21 -20.69
N ALA A 608 31.03 -23.84 -20.15
CA ALA A 608 30.21 -24.78 -20.88
C ALA A 608 28.98 -24.08 -21.46
N LEU A 609 28.63 -24.43 -22.69
CA LEU A 609 27.38 -24.06 -23.34
C LEU A 609 26.54 -25.34 -23.48
N THR A 610 25.31 -25.30 -22.97
CA THR A 610 24.40 -26.43 -23.06
C THR A 610 24.02 -26.69 -24.51
N GLY A 611 24.14 -27.95 -24.94
CA GLY A 611 23.87 -28.35 -26.31
C GLY A 611 25.09 -28.32 -27.23
N SER A 612 24.94 -28.94 -28.40
CA SER A 612 26.01 -29.13 -29.38
C SER A 612 26.17 -27.93 -30.32
N ILE A 613 26.37 -26.73 -29.77
CA ILE A 613 26.49 -25.47 -30.50
C ILE A 613 27.73 -25.47 -31.43
N ASP A 614 27.57 -24.97 -32.65
CA ASP A 614 28.67 -24.83 -33.63
C ASP A 614 29.25 -23.41 -33.64
N LEU A 615 30.52 -23.28 -33.26
CA LEU A 615 31.21 -21.99 -33.23
C LEU A 615 32.05 -21.73 -34.48
N SER A 616 32.02 -22.61 -35.49
CA SER A 616 32.80 -22.43 -36.73
C SER A 616 32.39 -21.21 -37.56
N LYS A 617 31.17 -20.73 -37.36
CA LYS A 617 30.62 -19.52 -38.00
C LYS A 617 30.46 -18.35 -37.04
N ALA A 618 30.86 -18.50 -35.78
CA ALA A 618 30.77 -17.43 -34.80
C ALA A 618 31.63 -16.24 -35.24
N GLY A 619 31.10 -15.03 -35.03
CA GLY A 619 31.88 -13.81 -35.17
C GLY A 619 32.92 -13.72 -34.06
N PHE A 620 34.06 -13.08 -34.32
CA PHE A 620 35.04 -12.78 -33.28
C PHE A 620 35.52 -11.34 -33.43
N PHE A 621 35.26 -10.53 -32.41
CA PHE A 621 35.62 -9.11 -32.41
C PHE A 621 35.98 -8.67 -31.00
N ASN A 622 37.11 -7.98 -30.83
CA ASN A 622 37.59 -7.44 -29.55
C ASN A 622 37.62 -8.44 -28.37
N GLY A 623 37.78 -9.73 -28.65
CA GLY A 623 37.78 -10.75 -27.60
C GLY A 623 36.40 -11.34 -27.27
N GLU A 624 35.38 -11.02 -28.04
CA GLU A 624 34.03 -11.54 -27.86
C GLU A 624 33.73 -12.56 -28.95
N ILE A 625 33.29 -13.76 -28.56
CA ILE A 625 32.70 -14.73 -29.49
C ILE A 625 31.22 -14.38 -29.65
N ILE A 626 30.81 -13.97 -30.85
CA ILE A 626 29.42 -13.64 -31.19
C ILE A 626 28.79 -14.87 -31.83
N LEU A 627 27.80 -15.46 -31.15
CA LEU A 627 27.11 -16.66 -31.60
C LEU A 627 26.25 -16.36 -32.84
N ALA A 628 26.26 -17.29 -33.80
CA ALA A 628 25.68 -17.12 -35.13
C ALA A 628 24.50 -18.07 -35.38
#